data_AF-Q1IBB2-F1
#
_entry.id   AF-Q1IBB2-F1
#
_cell.length_a   1.000
_cell.length_b   1.000
_cell.length_c   1.000
_cell.angle_alpha   90.00
_cell.angle_beta   90.00
_cell.angle_gamma   90.00
#
_symmetry.space_group_name_H-M   'P 1'
#
loop_
_entity.id
_entity.type
_entity.pdbx_description
1 polymer ?
#
loop_
_entity_poly.entity_id
_entity_poly.type
_entity_poly.pdbx_seq_one_letter_code
_entity_poly.pdbx_strand_id
1 'polypeptide(L)'
;MKIKILFAAVLAAVSLEVAAEAIYEKYPGPWVTTANAQIESALERLGADGCYKYKYRASRDSESEFVVYCASRGSGWNSAYLLWPNIDRIMGPYPTDPSMP
;
A
#
# COMPACT_ATOMS: atom_id res chain seq x y z
N MET A 1 4.94 55.55 -34.36
CA MET A 1 4.98 54.19 -34.94
C MET A 1 6.32 53.55 -34.66
N LYS A 2 6.34 52.41 -33.91
CA LYS A 2 7.36 51.35 -33.91
C LYS A 2 6.93 50.30 -32.86
N ILE A 3 6.27 49.24 -33.31
CA ILE A 3 5.96 48.03 -32.52
C ILE A 3 7.05 47.00 -32.85
N LYS A 4 7.54 46.24 -31.86
CA LYS A 4 7.71 44.79 -31.95
C LYS A 4 8.06 44.20 -30.59
N ILE A 5 7.05 43.53 -30.05
CA ILE A 5 7.03 42.72 -28.84
C ILE A 5 8.14 41.65 -28.97
N LEU A 6 9.10 41.66 -28.05
CA LEU A 6 10.06 40.56 -27.88
C LEU A 6 9.41 39.50 -27.00
N PHE A 7 9.33 38.29 -27.56
CA PHE A 7 8.67 37.11 -27.00
C PHE A 7 9.22 36.73 -25.62
N ALA A 8 8.34 36.70 -24.62
CA ALA A 8 8.58 36.06 -23.35
C ALA A 8 8.53 34.54 -23.52
N ALA A 9 9.66 33.85 -23.44
CA ALA A 9 9.71 32.40 -23.29
C ALA A 9 9.66 32.06 -21.81
N VAL A 10 8.46 32.03 -21.23
CA VAL A 10 8.22 31.43 -19.91
C VAL A 10 8.22 29.92 -20.09
N LEU A 11 9.37 29.27 -19.87
CA LEU A 11 9.41 27.83 -19.62
C LEU A 11 8.79 27.59 -18.24
N ALA A 12 7.48 27.39 -18.19
CA ALA A 12 6.84 26.82 -17.02
C ALA A 12 7.26 25.35 -16.91
N ALA A 13 8.23 25.06 -16.03
CA ALA A 13 8.46 23.71 -15.55
C ALA A 13 7.20 23.28 -14.78
N VAL A 14 6.31 22.53 -15.44
CA VAL A 14 5.19 21.90 -14.76
C VAL A 14 5.76 20.76 -13.92
N SER A 15 5.94 21.00 -12.63
CA SER A 15 6.16 19.93 -11.66
C SER A 15 4.89 19.08 -11.63
N LEU A 16 4.92 17.88 -12.22
CA LEU A 16 3.94 16.84 -11.88
C LEU A 16 4.27 16.36 -10.46
N GLU A 17 3.73 17.05 -9.47
CA GLU A 17 3.58 16.48 -8.13
C GLU A 17 2.48 15.43 -8.23
N VAL A 18 2.85 14.19 -8.59
CA VAL A 18 1.98 13.05 -8.39
C VAL A 18 1.82 12.91 -6.88
N ALA A 19 0.70 13.43 -6.36
CA ALA A 19 0.30 13.16 -4.98
C ALA A 19 0.19 11.64 -4.83
N ALA A 20 1.03 11.06 -3.98
CA ALA A 20 0.88 9.68 -3.59
C ALA A 20 -0.50 9.54 -2.93
N GLU A 21 -1.36 8.69 -3.49
CA GLU A 21 -2.66 8.39 -2.88
C GLU A 21 -2.44 7.94 -1.43
N ALA A 22 -3.27 8.44 -0.52
CA ALA A 22 -3.17 8.04 0.87
C ALA A 22 -3.51 6.54 0.99
N ILE A 23 -2.73 5.78 1.75
CA ILE A 23 -2.88 4.32 1.83
C ILE A 23 -4.28 3.92 2.30
N TYR A 24 -4.90 4.70 3.19
CA TYR A 24 -6.27 4.44 3.66
C TYR A 24 -7.34 4.59 2.55
N GLU A 25 -7.07 5.36 1.49
CA GLU A 25 -8.00 5.51 0.36
C GLU A 25 -7.93 4.30 -0.57
N LYS A 26 -6.71 3.80 -0.80
CA LYS A 26 -6.47 2.59 -1.59
C LYS A 26 -6.97 1.32 -0.89
N TYR A 27 -6.84 1.24 0.43
CA TYR A 27 -7.29 0.10 1.25
C TYR A 27 -8.38 0.53 2.24
N PRO A 28 -9.60 0.78 1.74
CA PRO A 28 -10.68 1.33 2.55
C PRO A 28 -11.27 0.30 3.52
N GLY A 29 -12.11 0.80 4.43
CA GLY A 29 -12.90 -0.03 5.35
C GLY A 29 -12.16 -0.43 6.63
N PRO A 30 -12.83 -1.18 7.51
CA PRO A 30 -12.24 -1.63 8.77
C PRO A 30 -11.22 -2.76 8.54
N TRP A 31 -10.32 -2.95 9.50
CA TRP A 31 -9.46 -4.13 9.52
C TRP A 31 -10.26 -5.41 9.70
N VAL A 32 -9.99 -6.40 8.87
CA VAL A 32 -10.52 -7.76 9.02
C VAL A 32 -9.52 -8.62 9.77
N THR A 33 -9.98 -9.34 10.78
CA THR A 33 -9.17 -10.23 11.63
C THR A 33 -9.59 -11.70 11.55
N THR A 34 -10.65 -11.99 10.80
CA THR A 34 -11.11 -13.37 10.55
C THR A 34 -10.12 -14.09 9.62
N ALA A 35 -9.99 -15.40 9.79
CA ALA A 35 -9.15 -16.23 8.95
C ALA A 35 -9.54 -16.14 7.46
N ASN A 36 -8.53 -16.03 6.60
CA ASN A 36 -8.62 -16.05 5.16
C ASN A 36 -7.55 -17.02 4.62
N ALA A 37 -7.99 -18.18 4.16
CA ALA A 37 -7.11 -19.27 3.73
C ALA A 37 -6.15 -18.87 2.59
N GLN A 38 -6.57 -17.95 1.70
CA GLN A 38 -5.69 -17.50 0.61
C GLN A 38 -4.56 -16.62 1.13
N ILE A 39 -4.86 -15.73 2.08
CA ILE A 39 -3.87 -14.88 2.73
C ILE A 39 -2.91 -15.73 3.56
N GLU A 40 -3.43 -16.65 4.39
CA GLU A 40 -2.62 -17.56 5.21
C GLU A 40 -1.66 -18.39 4.35
N SER A 41 -2.18 -19.07 3.33
CA SER A 41 -1.36 -19.88 2.44
C SER A 41 -0.28 -19.06 1.72
N ALA A 42 -0.60 -17.83 1.31
CA ALA A 42 0.37 -16.95 0.65
C ALA A 42 1.44 -16.41 1.63
N LEU A 43 1.08 -16.05 2.85
CA LEU A 43 2.04 -15.62 3.87
C LEU A 43 3.02 -16.75 4.23
N GLU A 44 2.53 -17.97 4.39
CA GLU A 44 3.37 -19.15 4.69
C GLU A 44 4.30 -19.49 3.53
N ARG A 45 3.76 -19.55 2.30
CA ARG A 45 4.51 -20.01 1.13
C ARG A 45 5.50 -18.98 0.60
N LEU A 46 5.21 -17.69 0.74
CA LEU A 46 6.02 -16.59 0.19
C LEU A 46 6.97 -15.97 1.23
N GLY A 47 7.04 -16.53 2.45
CA GLY A 47 8.08 -16.20 3.43
C GLY A 47 7.80 -14.96 4.27
N ALA A 48 6.56 -14.74 4.71
CA ALA A 48 6.25 -13.75 5.74
C ALA A 48 6.62 -14.26 7.15
N ASP A 49 7.92 -14.54 7.35
CA ASP A 49 8.42 -15.16 8.57
C ASP A 49 8.10 -14.33 9.81
N GLY A 50 7.68 -15.02 10.88
CA GLY A 50 7.35 -14.38 12.15
C GLY A 50 5.98 -13.70 12.19
N CYS A 51 5.11 -13.93 11.20
CA CYS A 51 3.74 -13.46 11.23
C CYS A 51 2.81 -14.37 12.04
N TYR A 52 2.65 -14.06 13.33
CA TYR A 52 1.88 -14.92 14.23
C TYR A 52 0.39 -14.57 14.24
N LYS A 53 0.06 -13.28 14.12
CA LYS A 53 -1.30 -12.79 13.90
C LYS A 53 -1.27 -11.81 12.74
N TYR A 54 -2.35 -11.78 11.97
CA TYR A 54 -2.53 -10.81 10.91
C TYR A 54 -3.91 -10.14 10.98
N LYS A 55 -3.98 -8.95 10.40
CA LYS A 55 -5.22 -8.26 10.04
C LYS A 55 -5.05 -7.68 8.65
N TYR A 56 -6.11 -7.58 7.86
CA TYR A 56 -5.98 -7.16 6.48
C TYR A 56 -7.10 -6.22 6.03
N ARG A 57 -6.83 -5.50 4.93
CA ARG A 57 -7.83 -4.76 4.14
C ARG A 57 -7.59 -5.06 2.66
N ALA A 58 -8.67 -5.20 1.90
CA ALA A 58 -8.60 -5.38 0.46
C ALA A 58 -8.36 -4.03 -0.23
N SER A 59 -7.69 -4.07 -1.37
CA SER A 59 -7.60 -2.92 -2.26
C SER A 59 -8.98 -2.58 -2.81
N ARG A 60 -9.27 -1.29 -2.96
CA ARG A 60 -10.46 -0.81 -3.69
C ARG A 60 -10.42 -1.20 -5.17
N ASP A 61 -9.21 -1.35 -5.72
CA ASP A 61 -9.00 -1.53 -7.16
C ASP A 61 -8.82 -3.01 -7.55
N SER A 62 -8.68 -3.91 -6.58
CA SER A 62 -8.45 -5.34 -6.82
C SER A 62 -8.89 -6.21 -5.64
N GLU A 63 -9.75 -7.19 -5.91
CA GLU A 63 -10.20 -8.17 -4.92
C GLU A 63 -9.12 -9.18 -4.52
N SER A 64 -7.99 -9.21 -5.25
CA SER A 64 -6.85 -10.10 -4.99
C SER A 64 -5.62 -9.35 -4.49
N GLU A 65 -5.76 -8.08 -4.11
CA GLU A 65 -4.68 -7.28 -3.52
C GLU A 65 -5.04 -6.90 -2.10
N PHE A 66 -4.12 -7.14 -1.17
CA PHE A 66 -4.34 -6.90 0.25
C PHE A 66 -3.17 -6.16 0.86
N VAL A 67 -3.47 -5.19 1.74
CA VAL A 67 -2.53 -4.76 2.75
C VAL A 67 -2.76 -5.61 4.00
N VAL A 68 -1.68 -6.19 4.52
CA VAL A 68 -1.70 -7.10 5.66
C VAL A 68 -0.81 -6.54 6.75
N TYR A 69 -1.38 -6.22 7.90
CA TYR A 69 -0.61 -5.92 9.10
C TYR A 69 -0.36 -7.20 9.87
N CYS A 70 0.86 -7.30 10.35
CA CYS A 70 1.42 -8.50 10.90
C CYS A 70 1.99 -8.22 12.29
N ALA A 71 1.67 -9.10 13.23
CA ALA A 71 2.19 -9.05 14.59
C ALA A 71 2.99 -10.32 14.88
N SER A 72 4.21 -10.13 15.37
CA SER A 72 5.03 -11.21 15.89
C SER A 72 4.57 -11.63 17.29
N ARG A 73 5.07 -12.77 17.76
CA ARG A 73 4.67 -13.34 19.04
C ARG A 73 5.01 -12.39 20.19
N GLY A 74 3.99 -11.88 20.88
CA GLY A 74 4.15 -10.95 22.00
C GLY A 74 4.42 -9.50 21.61
N SER A 75 4.33 -9.14 20.33
CA SER A 75 4.47 -7.76 19.86
C SER A 75 3.17 -7.19 19.30
N GLY A 76 3.14 -5.87 19.10
CA GLY A 76 2.07 -5.20 18.35
C GLY A 76 2.18 -5.43 16.85
N TRP A 77 1.30 -4.74 16.11
CA TRP A 77 1.34 -4.64 14.65
C TRP A 77 2.56 -3.82 14.24
N ASN A 78 3.66 -4.49 13.89
CA ASN A 78 4.94 -3.83 13.66
C ASN A 78 5.40 -3.90 12.20
N SER A 79 4.82 -4.81 11.42
CA SER A 79 5.13 -4.98 10.00
C SER A 79 3.86 -4.98 9.16
N ALA A 80 4.01 -4.50 7.93
CA ALA A 80 2.99 -4.52 6.90
C ALA A 80 3.52 -5.21 5.64
N TYR A 81 2.64 -5.89 4.94
CA TYR A 81 2.93 -6.54 3.65
C TYR A 81 1.87 -6.13 2.64
N LEU A 82 2.28 -6.05 1.38
CA LEU A 82 1.35 -6.07 0.25
C LEU A 82 1.33 -7.48 -0.32
N LEU A 83 0.15 -8.03 -0.51
CA LEU A 83 -0.04 -9.43 -0.86
C LEU A 83 -0.99 -9.57 -2.05
N TRP A 84 -0.55 -10.32 -3.05
CA TRP A 84 -1.36 -10.73 -4.19
C TRP A 84 -1.37 -12.26 -4.30
N PRO A 85 -2.31 -12.95 -3.60
CA PRO A 85 -2.35 -14.41 -3.56
C PRO A 85 -2.56 -15.07 -4.94
N ASN A 86 -3.20 -14.39 -5.88
CA ASN A 86 -3.51 -14.94 -7.21
C ASN A 86 -2.29 -15.02 -8.16
N ILE A 87 -1.27 -14.20 -7.92
CA ILE A 87 -0.03 -14.15 -8.70
C ILE A 87 1.20 -14.46 -7.85
N ASP A 88 1.00 -15.04 -6.67
CA ASP A 88 2.06 -15.49 -5.76
C ASP A 88 3.09 -14.40 -5.45
N ARG A 89 2.60 -13.19 -5.19
CA ARG A 89 3.46 -12.04 -4.92
C ARG A 89 3.25 -11.51 -3.51
N ILE A 90 4.36 -11.29 -2.82
CA ILE A 90 4.42 -10.56 -1.56
C ILE A 90 5.46 -9.45 -1.67
N MET A 91 5.20 -8.32 -1.03
CA MET A 91 6.15 -7.22 -0.86
C MET A 91 6.18 -6.77 0.60
N GLY A 92 7.36 -6.42 1.08
CA GLY A 92 7.62 -6.07 2.47
C GLY A 92 8.73 -6.93 3.10
N PRO A 93 8.90 -6.89 4.42
CA PRO A 93 8.10 -6.13 5.38
C PRO A 93 8.30 -4.61 5.25
N TYR A 94 7.22 -3.86 5.40
CA TYR A 94 7.19 -2.40 5.55
C TYR A 94 6.85 -2.02 6.99
N PRO A 95 7.18 -0.80 7.45
CA PRO A 95 6.56 -0.26 8.65
C PRO A 95 5.05 -0.09 8.45
N THR A 96 4.28 -0.20 9.54
CA THR A 96 2.85 0.14 9.52
C THR A 96 2.66 1.63 9.27
N ASP A 97 1.68 1.97 8.43
CA ASP A 97 1.27 3.34 8.18
C ASP A 97 0.41 3.89 9.35
N PRO A 98 0.79 5.02 9.97
CA PRO A 98 0.04 5.63 11.07
C PRO A 98 -1.30 6.22 10.65
N SER A 99 -1.52 6.48 9.35
CA SER A 99 -2.80 6.93 8.79
C SER A 99 -3.84 5.80 8.72
N MET A 100 -3.44 4.54 8.97
CA MET A 100 -4.33 3.39 9.00
C MET A 100 -4.55 2.88 10.44
N PRO A 101 -5.56 3.41 11.16
CA PRO A 101 -5.92 2.95 12.50
C PRO A 101 -6.43 1.51 12.49
#